data_AF-A0AAV8Y3E4-F1
#
_entry.id   AF-A0AAV8Y3E4-F1
#
_cell.length_a   1.000
_cell.length_b   1.000
_cell.length_c   1.000
_cell.angle_alpha   90.00
_cell.angle_beta   90.00
_cell.angle_gamma   90.00
#
_symmetry.space_group_name_H-M   'P 1'
#
loop_
_entity.id
_entity.type
_entity.pdbx_description
1 polymer ?
#
loop_
_entity_poly.entity_id
_entity_poly.type
_entity_poly.pdbx_seq_one_letter_code
_entity_poly.pdbx_strand_id
1 'polypeptide(L)'
;MKLLTHNMLTSKCMKGVAVGYPLGINASDVRVSEVDFNPEFVAKMIPKLDWPVLYNAAESIGQLEDLPKDIIENYENDHDF
;
A
#
# COMPACT_ATOMS: atom_id res chain seq x y z
N MET A 1 9.07 7.87 -0.59
CA MET A 1 8.58 6.86 -1.54
C MET A 1 7.08 6.69 -1.30
N LYS A 2 6.27 6.46 -2.34
CA LYS A 2 4.83 6.18 -2.14
C LYS A 2 4.66 4.75 -1.61
N LEU A 3 3.71 4.53 -0.70
CA LEU A 3 3.40 3.18 -0.18
C LEU A 3 3.02 2.20 -1.29
N LEU A 4 2.35 2.69 -2.34
CA LEU A 4 2.03 1.93 -3.55
C LEU A 4 3.28 1.29 -4.18
N THR A 5 4.39 2.03 -4.22
CA THR A 5 5.66 1.52 -4.75
C THR A 5 6.22 0.43 -3.85
N HIS A 6 6.23 0.65 -2.53
CA HIS A 6 6.70 -0.34 -1.56
C HIS A 6 5.95 -1.68 -1.68
N ASN A 7 4.63 -1.63 -1.91
CA ASN A 7 3.80 -2.81 -2.09
C ASN A 7 4.20 -3.69 -3.29
N MET A 8 4.92 -3.13 -4.27
CA MET A 8 5.44 -3.85 -5.45
C MET A 8 6.90 -4.30 -5.32
N LEU A 9 7.63 -3.88 -4.26
CA LEU A 9 9.04 -4.19 -4.10
C LEU A 9 9.24 -5.58 -3.49
N THR A 10 10.17 -6.36 -4.04
CA THR A 10 10.53 -7.68 -3.52
C THR A 10 12.04 -7.91 -3.52
N SER A 11 12.53 -8.59 -2.49
CA SER A 11 13.91 -9.08 -2.37
C SER A 11 14.13 -10.46 -2.98
N LYS A 12 13.10 -11.08 -3.59
CA LYS A 12 13.18 -12.45 -4.16
C LYS A 12 14.29 -12.64 -5.19
N CYS A 13 14.71 -11.57 -5.88
CA CYS A 13 15.79 -11.62 -6.86
C CYS A 13 17.20 -11.68 -6.23
N MET A 14 17.33 -11.56 -4.90
CA MET A 14 18.63 -11.63 -4.22
C MET A 14 19.05 -13.08 -3.95
N LYS A 15 20.34 -13.36 -4.12
CA LYS A 15 20.91 -14.69 -3.95
C LYS A 15 20.78 -15.15 -2.49
N GLY A 16 20.12 -16.29 -2.28
CA GLY A 16 19.92 -16.89 -0.96
C GLY A 16 18.63 -16.49 -0.24
N VAL A 17 17.77 -15.67 -0.85
CA VAL A 17 16.47 -15.30 -0.29
C VAL A 17 15.40 -16.34 -0.68
N ALA A 18 14.84 -17.04 0.31
CA ALA A 18 13.72 -17.96 0.11
C ALA A 18 12.35 -17.25 0.12
N VAL A 19 12.18 -16.26 1.01
CA VAL A 19 10.97 -15.44 1.11
C VAL A 19 11.40 -13.97 1.07
N GLY A 20 11.04 -13.28 -0.02
CA GLY A 20 11.48 -11.90 -0.27
C GLY A 20 10.35 -10.88 -0.33
N TYR A 21 9.18 -11.20 0.21
CA TYR A 21 8.03 -10.32 0.24
C TYR A 21 7.15 -10.65 1.45
N PRO A 22 6.60 -9.65 2.17
CA PRO A 22 6.81 -8.21 2.00
C PRO A 22 8.16 -7.71 2.53
N LEU A 23 8.55 -6.50 2.15
CA LEU A 23 9.71 -5.81 2.74
C LEU A 23 9.28 -5.06 4.00
N GLY A 24 10.04 -5.18 5.08
CA GLY A 24 9.85 -4.32 6.25
C GLY A 24 10.14 -2.86 5.92
N ILE A 25 9.25 -1.95 6.28
CA ILE A 25 9.44 -0.51 6.14
C ILE A 25 9.66 0.12 7.52
N ASN A 26 10.67 0.98 7.62
CA ASN A 26 10.90 1.83 8.78
C ASN A 26 11.23 3.22 8.25
N ALA A 27 10.29 4.17 8.41
CA ALA A 27 10.43 5.52 7.89
C ALA A 27 10.98 6.44 8.99
N SER A 28 12.04 7.19 8.67
CA SER A 28 12.59 8.23 9.55
C SER A 28 12.02 9.62 9.28
N ASP A 29 11.62 9.89 8.03
CA ASP A 29 10.96 11.12 7.58
C ASP A 29 9.75 10.77 6.72
N VAL A 30 8.57 11.24 7.11
CA VAL A 30 7.31 11.02 6.40
C VAL A 30 6.79 12.38 5.95
N ARG A 31 6.47 12.48 4.65
CA ARG A 31 5.93 13.70 4.06
C ARG A 31 4.61 13.39 3.37
N VAL A 32 3.62 14.23 3.65
CA VAL A 32 2.33 14.22 2.96
C VAL A 32 2.48 15.05 1.69
N SER A 33 2.06 14.50 0.56
CA SER A 33 2.04 15.19 -0.72
C SER A 33 0.67 15.00 -1.32
N GLU A 34 -0.07 16.10 -1.43
CA GLU A 34 -1.40 16.12 -2.02
C GLU A 34 -1.31 15.75 -3.51
N VAL A 35 -2.22 14.88 -3.94
CA VAL A 35 -2.35 14.43 -5.32
C VAL A 35 -3.83 14.46 -5.69
N ASP A 36 -4.14 14.80 -6.93
CA ASP A 36 -5.52 14.79 -7.41
C ASP A 36 -6.11 13.38 -7.30
N PHE A 37 -7.28 13.27 -6.67
CA PHE A 37 -7.98 12.01 -6.54
C PHE A 37 -8.44 11.52 -7.91
N ASN A 38 -8.03 10.30 -8.27
CA ASN A 38 -8.44 9.64 -9.50
C ASN A 38 -9.10 8.29 -9.16
N PRO A 39 -10.44 8.23 -9.10
CA PRO A 39 -11.15 7.02 -8.68
C PRO A 39 -10.91 5.85 -9.64
N GLU A 40 -10.80 6.11 -10.95
CA GLU A 40 -10.53 5.07 -11.94
C GLU A 40 -9.14 4.44 -11.74
N PHE A 41 -8.14 5.26 -11.37
CA PHE A 41 -6.81 4.75 -11.04
C PHE A 41 -6.84 3.91 -9.77
N VAL A 42 -7.48 4.40 -8.70
CA VAL A 42 -7.56 3.69 -7.41
C VAL A 42 -8.28 2.35 -7.58
N ALA A 43 -9.45 2.33 -8.23
CA ALA A 43 -10.21 1.10 -8.50
C ALA A 43 -9.39 0.07 -9.30
N LYS A 44 -8.62 0.49 -10.31
CA LYS A 44 -7.73 -0.43 -11.06
C LYS A 44 -6.50 -0.88 -10.29
N MET A 45 -6.10 -0.14 -9.26
CA MET A 45 -4.93 -0.45 -8.45
C MET A 45 -5.26 -1.41 -7.30
N ILE A 46 -6.39 -1.24 -6.62
CA ILE A 46 -6.84 -2.09 -5.51
C ILE A 46 -6.66 -3.60 -5.77
N PRO A 47 -7.12 -4.19 -6.89
CA PRO A 47 -6.98 -5.63 -7.13
C PRO A 47 -5.53 -6.08 -7.42
N LYS A 48 -4.60 -5.15 -7.69
CA LYS A 48 -3.18 -5.43 -7.92
C LYS A 48 -2.34 -5.28 -6.65
N LEU A 49 -2.92 -4.74 -5.58
CA LEU A 49 -2.23 -4.49 -4.33
C LEU A 49 -2.43 -5.65 -3.38
N ASP A 50 -1.38 -5.96 -2.63
CA ASP A 50 -1.49 -6.79 -1.45
C ASP A 50 -1.96 -5.90 -0.28
N TRP A 51 -3.26 -5.94 -0.01
CA TRP A 51 -3.91 -5.09 0.98
C TRP A 51 -3.34 -5.28 2.40
N PRO A 52 -3.17 -6.51 2.91
CA PRO A 52 -2.47 -6.73 4.17
C PRO A 52 -1.08 -6.08 4.23
N VAL A 53 -0.30 -6.12 3.15
CA VAL A 53 1.03 -5.51 3.14
C VAL A 53 0.96 -3.99 3.16
N LEU A 54 0.02 -3.40 2.42
CA LEU A 54 -0.21 -1.96 2.44
C LEU A 54 -0.61 -1.48 3.84
N TYR A 55 -1.54 -2.19 4.48
CA TYR A 55 -2.01 -1.90 5.82
C TYR A 55 -0.88 -1.95 6.86
N ASN A 56 -0.11 -3.04 6.88
CA ASN A 56 1.05 -3.17 7.78
C ASN A 56 2.11 -2.09 7.51
N ALA A 57 2.32 -1.70 6.24
CA ALA A 57 3.25 -0.64 5.89
C ALA A 57 2.78 0.72 6.39
N ALA A 58 1.48 1.04 6.25
CA ALA A 58 0.87 2.25 6.79
C ALA A 58 0.93 2.29 8.33
N GLU A 59 0.67 1.15 8.99
CA GLU A 59 0.81 0.98 10.44
C GLU A 59 2.24 1.28 10.89
N SER A 60 3.23 0.72 10.20
CA SER A 60 4.65 0.85 10.53
C SER A 60 5.17 2.30 10.44
N ILE A 61 4.52 3.15 9.65
CA ILE A 61 4.89 4.57 9.50
C ILE A 61 3.97 5.51 10.29
N GLY A 62 2.99 4.98 11.03
CA GLY A 62 2.06 5.77 11.85
C GLY A 62 0.95 6.48 11.05
N GLN A 63 0.70 6.08 9.80
CA GLN A 63 -0.25 6.73 8.89
C GLN A 63 -1.48 5.85 8.63
N LEU A 64 -2.05 5.29 9.69
CA LEU A 64 -3.15 4.33 9.62
C LEU A 64 -4.55 4.97 9.74
N GLU A 65 -4.64 6.25 10.11
CA GLU A 65 -5.88 6.89 10.59
C GLU A 65 -7.08 6.74 9.63
N ASP A 66 -6.85 6.71 8.32
CA ASP A 66 -7.92 6.65 7.32
C ASP A 66 -7.83 5.44 6.39
N LEU A 67 -6.99 4.43 6.69
CA LEU A 67 -6.84 3.25 5.84
C LEU A 67 -7.70 2.06 6.35
N PRO A 68 -8.70 1.58 5.60
CA PRO A 68 -9.50 0.46 6.02
C PRO A 68 -8.69 -0.84 6.05
N LYS A 69 -9.02 -1.72 7.01
CA LYS A 69 -8.32 -3.00 7.19
C LYS A 69 -8.63 -4.01 6.08
N ASP A 70 -9.82 -3.94 5.54
CA ASP A 70 -10.33 -4.86 4.51
C ASP A 70 -10.93 -4.06 3.36
N ILE A 71 -10.83 -4.60 2.15
CA ILE A 71 -11.45 -4.02 0.95
C ILE A 71 -12.94 -4.37 0.97
N ILE A 72 -13.80 -3.36 0.78
CA ILE A 72 -15.25 -3.56 0.67
C ILE A 72 -15.64 -4.12 -0.70
N GLU A 73 -16.71 -4.92 -0.80
CA GLU A 73 -17.09 -5.59 -2.06
C GLU A 73 -17.49 -4.63 -3.20
N ASN A 74 -17.80 -3.36 -2.91
CA ASN A 74 -18.24 -2.36 -3.89
C ASN A 74 -17.31 -1.12 -3.94
N TYR A 75 -16.02 -1.30 -3.69
CA TYR A 75 -15.03 -0.21 -3.65
C TYR A 75 -14.94 0.59 -4.95
N GLU A 76 -15.36 0.03 -6.09
CA GLU A 76 -15.29 0.72 -7.39
C GLU A 76 -16.30 1.87 -7.52
N ASN A 77 -17.42 1.78 -6.80
CA ASN A 77 -18.52 2.75 -6.83
C ASN A 77 -18.61 3.56 -5.53
N ASP A 78 -17.76 3.27 -4.55
CA ASP A 78 -17.69 3.99 -3.29
C ASP A 78 -16.58 5.04 -3.39
N HIS A 79 -16.97 6.31 -3.44
CA HIS A 79 -16.03 7.44 -3.52
C HIS A 79 -15.53 7.90 -2.15
N ASP A 80 -16.08 7.36 -1.06
CA ASP A 80 -15.70 7.67 0.31
C ASP A 80 -14.73 6.63 0.90
N PHE A 81 -14.50 5.51 0.19
CA PHE A 81 -13.49 4.49 0.46
C PHE A 81 -12.12 4.84 -0.12
#